data_AF-A0AAN5CAR5-F1
#
_entry.id   AF-A0AAN5CAR5-F1
#
_cell.length_a   1.000
_cell.length_b   1.000
_cell.length_c   1.000
_cell.angle_alpha   90.00
_cell.angle_beta   90.00
_cell.angle_gamma   90.00
#
_symmetry.space_group_name_H-M   'P 1'
#
loop_
_entity.id
_entity.type
_entity.pdbx_description
1 polymer ?
#
loop_
_entity_poly.entity_id
_entity_poly.type
_entity_poly.pdbx_seq_one_letter_code
_entity_poly.pdbx_strand_id
1 'polypeptide(L)'
;MVRAEEDYEESSVNDEEVPAEMPMQTTPLPPPPGTTKESIKEVVMNKAIHFKDTVKIKVMEETGMPEWTFVILSIIFLLIFLGCAFFLIRKIFGKKRHGEKNKQKGLKGFFGKGGADTKDTMGVTGLTADLENLEENMEQNEKEQAEEKEDLKLGRIQYKLDYDFQANQLSITVIQAEELPGMDMSGTSDPYVKVYLLPEKKKKFETKVHRKTLNPVFNETFIFKV
;
A
#
# COMPACT_ATOMS: atom_id res chain seq x y z
N MET A 1 -6.08 -98.98 -9.55
CA MET A 1 -4.88 -98.12 -9.41
C MET A 1 -3.93 -98.83 -8.44
N VAL A 2 -2.61 -98.67 -8.57
CA VAL A 2 -1.62 -99.58 -7.97
C VAL A 2 -0.48 -98.77 -7.34
N ARG A 3 0.16 -99.34 -6.30
CA ARG A 3 1.45 -98.91 -5.71
C ARG A 3 1.39 -97.65 -4.84
N ALA A 4 2.26 -97.44 -3.85
CA ALA A 4 2.79 -98.32 -2.77
C ALA A 4 3.37 -97.39 -1.67
N GLU A 5 3.74 -97.94 -0.51
CA GLU A 5 4.69 -97.32 0.42
C GLU A 5 6.14 -97.67 -0.01
N GLU A 6 7.14 -97.42 0.85
CA GLU A 6 8.60 -97.53 0.61
C GLU A 6 9.19 -96.35 -0.25
N ASP A 7 10.29 -95.68 0.12
CA ASP A 7 11.04 -95.78 1.39
C ASP A 7 11.91 -94.55 1.74
N TYR A 8 12.51 -94.62 2.93
CA TYR A 8 13.50 -93.73 3.55
C TYR A 8 14.84 -93.52 2.77
N GLU A 9 15.48 -92.35 2.95
CA GLU A 9 16.89 -92.14 3.39
C GLU A 9 17.34 -90.67 3.16
N GLU A 10 18.43 -90.14 3.73
CA GLU A 10 18.80 -90.00 5.16
C GLU A 10 19.93 -88.94 5.30
N SER A 11 19.93 -88.18 6.41
CA SER A 11 21.04 -87.31 6.90
C SER A 11 21.36 -86.04 6.08
N SER A 12 22.08 -85.03 6.62
CA SER A 12 22.91 -85.00 7.83
C SER A 12 22.92 -83.66 8.61
N VAL A 13 22.97 -83.79 9.95
CA VAL A 13 23.84 -83.05 10.93
C VAL A 13 23.84 -81.51 10.83
N ASN A 14 23.12 -80.78 11.71
CA ASN A 14 23.59 -80.12 12.98
C ASN A 14 24.44 -78.85 12.73
N ASP A 15 24.68 -77.89 13.64
CA ASP A 15 24.55 -77.75 15.11
C ASP A 15 23.70 -76.48 15.45
N GLU A 16 22.78 -76.44 16.42
CA GLU A 16 22.91 -76.39 17.90
C GLU A 16 23.46 -75.05 18.49
N GLU A 17 22.56 -74.16 18.95
CA GLU A 17 22.76 -73.37 20.19
C GLU A 17 21.42 -72.89 20.81
N VAL A 18 21.33 -72.91 22.15
CA VAL A 18 20.16 -72.68 23.04
C VAL A 18 20.75 -72.25 24.41
N PRO A 19 20.15 -71.36 25.26
CA PRO A 19 18.74 -71.00 25.46
C PRO A 19 18.49 -69.46 25.24
N ALA A 20 17.68 -68.63 25.94
CA ALA A 20 16.92 -68.73 27.20
C ALA A 20 15.77 -67.68 27.33
N GLU A 21 15.02 -67.75 28.43
CA GLU A 21 13.90 -66.88 28.80
C GLU A 21 14.31 -65.59 29.53
N MET A 22 13.43 -64.58 29.58
CA MET A 22 13.08 -63.84 30.82
C MET A 22 11.83 -62.93 30.65
N PRO A 23 11.17 -62.47 31.75
CA PRO A 23 9.80 -61.96 31.73
C PRO A 23 9.63 -60.42 31.71
N MET A 24 8.36 -59.98 31.78
CA MET A 24 7.88 -58.59 31.76
C MET A 24 8.54 -57.64 32.77
N GLN A 25 8.73 -56.37 32.36
CA GLN A 25 8.80 -55.21 33.26
C GLN A 25 7.86 -54.09 32.77
N THR A 26 7.39 -53.26 33.71
CA THR A 26 6.38 -52.21 33.46
C THR A 26 7.00 -50.81 33.44
N THR A 27 6.56 -49.99 32.49
CA THR A 27 6.96 -48.57 32.36
C THR A 27 5.70 -47.71 32.29
N PRO A 28 5.59 -46.60 33.04
CA PRO A 28 4.31 -45.89 33.24
C PRO A 28 3.89 -45.03 32.03
N LEU A 29 2.57 -44.83 31.92
CA LEU A 29 1.93 -43.94 30.94
C LEU A 29 2.27 -42.46 31.21
N PRO A 30 2.59 -41.65 30.17
CA PRO A 30 2.70 -40.20 30.31
C PRO A 30 1.31 -39.53 30.43
N PRO A 31 1.18 -38.41 31.16
CA PRO A 31 -0.08 -37.67 31.27
C PRO A 31 -0.45 -36.95 29.95
N PRO A 32 -1.75 -36.73 29.67
CA PRO A 32 -2.20 -36.13 28.42
C PRO A 32 -1.88 -34.62 28.34
N PRO A 33 -1.47 -34.10 27.16
CA PRO A 33 -1.06 -32.70 27.00
C PRO A 33 -2.26 -31.73 26.95
N GLY A 34 -2.61 -31.16 28.10
CA GLY A 34 -3.55 -30.04 28.18
C GLY A 34 -3.02 -28.81 27.46
N THR A 35 -3.56 -28.51 26.27
CA THR A 35 -3.00 -27.48 25.37
C THR A 35 -3.29 -26.06 25.86
N THR A 36 -2.33 -25.44 26.54
CA THR A 36 -2.44 -24.03 26.95
C THR A 36 -2.29 -23.07 25.77
N LYS A 37 -3.03 -21.96 25.82
CA LYS A 37 -3.24 -21.03 24.69
C LYS A 37 -2.01 -20.15 24.38
N GLU A 38 -0.94 -20.30 25.15
CA GLU A 38 0.26 -19.47 25.13
C GLU A 38 1.37 -20.11 24.30
N SER A 39 1.58 -21.42 24.45
CA SER A 39 2.53 -22.20 23.62
C SER A 39 2.27 -22.04 22.12
N ILE A 40 0.99 -21.98 21.69
CA ILE A 40 0.64 -21.75 20.28
C ILE A 40 1.08 -20.35 19.82
N LYS A 41 0.96 -19.32 20.68
CA LYS A 41 1.42 -17.96 20.35
C LYS A 41 2.94 -17.91 20.26
N GLU A 42 3.65 -18.53 21.21
CA GLU A 42 5.11 -18.59 21.21
C GLU A 42 5.65 -19.33 19.98
N VAL A 43 5.10 -20.49 19.64
CA VAL A 43 5.47 -21.24 18.42
C VAL A 43 5.23 -20.40 17.15
N VAL A 44 4.12 -19.66 17.08
CA VAL A 44 3.83 -18.77 15.94
C VAL A 44 4.79 -17.58 15.90
N MET A 45 5.09 -16.94 17.03
CA MET A 45 6.04 -15.81 17.07
C MET A 45 7.47 -16.26 16.76
N ASN A 46 7.93 -17.37 17.32
CA ASN A 46 9.25 -17.94 17.04
C ASN A 46 9.39 -18.32 15.56
N LYS A 47 8.34 -18.89 14.95
CA LYS A 47 8.30 -19.15 13.50
C LYS A 47 8.31 -17.87 12.66
N ALA A 48 7.62 -16.82 13.10
CA ALA A 48 7.63 -15.51 12.43
C ALA A 48 8.99 -14.80 12.52
N ILE A 49 9.68 -14.91 13.68
CA ILE A 49 11.05 -14.42 13.88
C ILE A 49 12.01 -15.17 12.95
N HIS A 50 12.03 -16.51 13.02
CA HIS A 50 12.90 -17.32 12.15
C HIS A 50 12.66 -17.03 10.67
N PHE A 51 11.41 -16.91 10.22
CA PHE A 51 11.10 -16.57 8.84
C PHE A 51 11.58 -15.17 8.45
N LYS A 52 11.36 -14.16 9.31
CA LYS A 52 11.86 -12.79 9.11
C LYS A 52 13.37 -12.77 8.93
N ASP A 53 14.10 -13.52 9.75
CA ASP A 53 15.57 -13.54 9.72
C ASP A 53 16.11 -14.40 8.56
N THR A 54 15.44 -15.51 8.20
CA THR A 54 15.72 -16.27 6.96
C THR A 54 15.60 -15.37 5.73
N VAL A 55 14.53 -14.57 5.64
CA VAL A 55 14.28 -13.67 4.52
C VAL A 55 15.27 -12.50 4.50
N LYS A 56 15.61 -11.90 5.65
CA LYS A 56 16.69 -10.90 5.74
C LYS A 56 17.99 -11.44 5.15
N ILE A 57 18.49 -12.57 5.67
CA ILE A 57 19.78 -13.15 5.30
C ILE A 57 19.81 -13.42 3.80
N LYS A 58 18.77 -14.07 3.26
CA LYS A 58 18.69 -14.38 1.84
C LYS A 58 18.62 -13.13 0.95
N VAL A 59 17.89 -12.08 1.35
CA VAL A 59 17.85 -10.82 0.60
C VAL A 59 19.20 -10.08 0.69
N MET A 60 19.86 -10.09 1.84
CA MET A 60 21.20 -9.52 2.01
C MET A 60 22.24 -10.25 1.16
N GLU A 61 22.13 -11.58 1.02
CA GLU A 61 22.99 -12.42 0.17
C GLU A 61 22.75 -12.15 -1.33
N GLU A 62 21.48 -12.17 -1.80
CA GLU A 62 21.16 -11.98 -3.22
C GLU A 62 21.31 -10.52 -3.71
N THR A 63 21.29 -9.52 -2.81
CA THR A 63 21.34 -8.09 -3.19
C THR A 63 22.56 -7.33 -2.67
N GLY A 64 23.37 -7.92 -1.80
CA GLY A 64 24.51 -7.25 -1.14
C GLY A 64 24.12 -6.06 -0.25
N MET A 65 22.83 -5.84 0.01
CA MET A 65 22.36 -4.62 0.69
C MET A 65 22.66 -4.64 2.20
N PRO A 66 23.35 -3.61 2.74
CA PRO A 66 23.69 -3.53 4.16
C PRO A 66 22.45 -3.20 5.03
N GLU A 67 22.44 -3.66 6.28
CA GLU A 67 21.24 -3.76 7.14
C GLU A 67 20.43 -2.46 7.33
N TRP A 68 21.13 -1.31 7.40
CA TRP A 68 20.50 0.01 7.51
C TRP A 68 19.55 0.35 6.34
N THR A 69 19.64 -0.32 5.19
CA THR A 69 18.67 -0.19 4.09
C THR A 69 17.25 -0.56 4.52
N PHE A 70 17.06 -1.61 5.32
CA PHE A 70 15.74 -1.99 5.83
C PHE A 70 15.21 -0.98 6.86
N VAL A 71 16.10 -0.33 7.62
CA VAL A 71 15.74 0.75 8.54
C VAL A 71 15.31 1.99 7.75
N ILE A 72 16.06 2.36 6.72
CA ILE A 72 15.72 3.47 5.81
C ILE A 72 14.38 3.21 5.10
N LEU A 73 14.16 2.00 4.56
CA LEU A 73 12.89 1.64 3.93
C LEU A 73 11.72 1.69 4.93
N SER A 74 11.93 1.29 6.19
CA SER A 74 10.93 1.42 7.25
C SER A 74 10.64 2.89 7.59
N ILE A 75 11.66 3.76 7.63
CA ILE A 75 11.51 5.20 7.85
C ILE A 75 10.78 5.85 6.67
N ILE A 76 11.14 5.53 5.42
CA ILE A 76 10.45 6.01 4.22
C ILE A 76 9.00 5.56 4.22
N PHE A 77 8.71 4.28 4.55
CA PHE A 77 7.34 3.79 4.66
C PHE A 77 6.55 4.48 5.78
N LEU A 78 7.18 4.77 6.92
CA LEU A 78 6.59 5.53 8.02
C LEU A 78 6.31 6.98 7.62
N LEU A 79 7.23 7.65 6.91
CA LEU A 79 7.05 9.02 6.40
C LEU A 79 5.96 9.08 5.33
N ILE A 80 5.89 8.10 4.42
CA ILE A 80 4.79 7.97 3.46
C ILE A 80 3.47 7.71 4.19
N PHE A 81 3.44 6.82 5.19
CA PHE A 81 2.23 6.55 5.97
C PHE A 81 1.75 7.79 6.75
N LEU A 82 2.66 8.51 7.40
CA LEU A 82 2.36 9.77 8.11
C LEU A 82 1.95 10.87 7.14
N GLY A 83 2.59 10.98 5.97
CA GLY A 83 2.23 11.93 4.91
C GLY A 83 0.86 11.63 4.30
N CYS A 84 0.55 10.35 4.05
CA CYS A 84 -0.77 9.90 3.62
C CYS A 84 -1.81 10.13 4.72
N ALA A 85 -1.52 9.84 5.99
CA ALA A 85 -2.42 10.11 7.10
C ALA A 85 -2.70 11.61 7.24
N PHE A 86 -1.66 12.46 7.19
CA PHE A 86 -1.78 13.92 7.21
C PHE A 86 -2.57 14.44 6.01
N PHE A 87 -2.32 13.93 4.80
CA PHE A 87 -3.05 14.30 3.60
C PHE A 87 -4.53 13.88 3.67
N LEU A 88 -4.83 12.67 4.17
CA LEU A 88 -6.20 12.19 4.39
C LEU A 88 -6.91 13.00 5.48
N ILE A 89 -6.25 13.27 6.61
CA ILE A 89 -6.78 14.13 7.68
C ILE A 89 -7.05 15.55 7.15
N ARG A 90 -6.12 16.15 6.40
CA ARG A 90 -6.28 17.49 5.82
C ARG A 90 -7.37 17.53 4.74
N LYS A 91 -7.54 16.44 3.97
CA LYS A 91 -8.62 16.27 2.98
C LYS A 91 -9.99 16.00 3.61
N ILE A 92 -10.06 15.46 4.83
CA ILE A 92 -11.30 15.19 5.57
C ILE A 92 -11.72 16.40 6.43
N PHE A 93 -10.79 16.98 7.20
CA PHE A 93 -11.05 18.11 8.11
C PHE A 93 -11.02 19.48 7.43
N GLY A 94 -10.35 19.62 6.28
CA GLY A 94 -10.22 20.90 5.56
C GLY A 94 -11.55 21.48 5.04
N LYS A 95 -12.66 20.72 5.05
CA LYS A 95 -13.93 21.13 4.43
C LYS A 95 -14.88 21.95 5.34
N LYS A 96 -14.40 22.52 6.45
CA LYS A 96 -15.16 23.47 7.28
C LYS A 96 -14.31 24.58 7.89
N ARG A 97 -14.29 25.75 7.22
CA ARG A 97 -14.46 27.10 7.81
C ARG A 97 -14.47 28.17 6.72
N HIS A 98 -15.67 28.53 6.26
CA HIS A 98 -15.93 29.83 5.67
C HIS A 98 -16.53 30.71 6.77
N GLY A 99 -15.90 31.83 7.10
CA GLY A 99 -16.26 32.67 8.25
C GLY A 99 -15.44 33.95 8.25
N GLU A 100 -16.12 35.07 8.02
CA GLU A 100 -15.54 36.37 7.70
C GLU A 100 -15.17 37.18 8.97
N LYS A 101 -14.23 38.14 8.85
CA LYS A 101 -13.86 39.18 9.84
C LYS A 101 -13.16 38.61 11.11
N ASN A 102 -12.20 39.29 11.75
CA ASN A 102 -11.89 40.72 11.77
C ASN A 102 -10.40 41.00 12.15
N LYS A 103 -9.93 42.25 12.05
CA LYS A 103 -8.60 42.67 12.55
C LYS A 103 -8.51 42.59 14.08
N GLN A 104 -7.48 41.95 14.63
CA GLN A 104 -6.92 42.34 15.94
C GLN A 104 -5.39 42.13 16.00
N LYS A 105 -4.72 43.05 16.72
CA LYS A 105 -3.25 43.11 16.93
C LYS A 105 -2.88 42.26 18.15
N GLY A 106 -1.71 41.60 18.20
CA GLY A 106 -1.38 40.85 19.43
C GLY A 106 -0.07 40.07 19.58
N LEU A 107 1.10 40.51 19.07
CA LEU A 107 2.39 39.93 19.53
C LEU A 107 3.57 40.91 19.58
N LYS A 108 3.36 42.14 20.08
CA LYS A 108 4.45 42.93 20.67
C LYS A 108 4.44 42.70 22.18
N GLY A 109 5.44 41.99 22.73
CA GLY A 109 5.48 41.76 24.17
C GLY A 109 6.64 40.95 24.77
N PHE A 110 7.44 40.19 24.00
CA PHE A 110 8.34 39.17 24.60
C PHE A 110 9.86 39.46 24.59
N PHE A 111 10.35 40.49 23.89
CA PHE A 111 11.73 40.96 24.02
C PHE A 111 11.72 42.46 24.35
N GLY A 112 12.08 42.81 25.59
CA GLY A 112 11.79 44.14 26.14
C GLY A 112 12.45 44.50 27.48
N LYS A 113 13.60 43.91 27.82
CA LYS A 113 14.52 44.44 28.84
C LYS A 113 15.92 43.87 28.64
N GLY A 114 16.97 44.67 28.83
CA GLY A 114 18.36 44.26 28.59
C GLY A 114 19.30 44.66 29.73
N GLY A 115 20.60 44.42 29.54
CA GLY A 115 21.66 44.87 30.45
C GLY A 115 22.93 44.01 30.39
N ALA A 116 24.07 44.70 30.28
CA ALA A 116 25.45 44.26 30.59
C ALA A 116 26.06 43.05 29.84
N ASP A 117 26.99 43.37 28.95
CA ASP A 117 28.40 42.90 28.95
C ASP A 117 28.73 41.41 29.11
N THR A 118 29.23 40.78 28.03
CA THR A 118 30.48 39.99 28.03
C THR A 118 31.07 39.86 26.62
N LYS A 119 32.40 39.74 26.60
CA LYS A 119 33.36 39.69 25.49
C LYS A 119 33.13 38.67 24.35
N ASP A 120 33.61 39.07 23.17
CA ASP A 120 34.44 38.31 22.22
C ASP A 120 33.95 36.93 21.71
N THR A 121 32.99 36.90 20.77
CA THR A 121 32.82 35.76 19.82
C THR A 121 32.29 36.21 18.44
N MET A 122 33.03 37.08 17.76
CA MET A 122 32.64 37.61 16.44
C MET A 122 32.92 36.60 15.32
N GLY A 123 31.88 35.95 14.78
CA GLY A 123 32.03 35.06 13.62
C GLY A 123 30.83 34.13 13.33
N VAL A 124 30.02 33.78 14.34
CA VAL A 124 28.90 32.83 14.17
C VAL A 124 27.59 33.52 13.76
N THR A 125 27.36 34.75 14.23
CA THR A 125 26.08 35.47 14.11
C THR A 125 25.72 35.97 12.71
N GLY A 126 26.69 36.12 11.81
CA GLY A 126 26.43 36.47 10.41
C GLY A 126 25.86 35.29 9.63
N LEU A 127 26.53 34.13 9.73
CA LEU A 127 26.15 32.90 9.03
C LEU A 127 24.76 32.39 9.44
N THR A 128 24.33 32.62 10.69
CA THR A 128 22.95 32.31 11.10
C THR A 128 21.93 33.24 10.44
N ALA A 129 22.20 34.54 10.38
CA ALA A 129 21.28 35.51 9.76
C ALA A 129 21.18 35.31 8.24
N ASP A 130 22.30 35.01 7.57
CA ASP A 130 22.31 34.71 6.13
C ASP A 130 21.56 33.40 5.83
N LEU A 131 21.72 32.37 6.67
CA LEU A 131 21.00 31.09 6.52
C LEU A 131 19.50 31.25 6.76
N GLU A 132 19.09 31.93 7.83
CA GLU A 132 17.69 32.26 8.12
C GLU A 132 17.05 33.04 6.96
N ASN A 133 17.76 34.02 6.36
CA ASN A 133 17.23 34.78 5.23
C ASN A 133 17.10 33.95 3.94
N LEU A 134 18.01 33.01 3.70
CA LEU A 134 17.90 32.04 2.59
C LEU A 134 16.73 31.07 2.81
N GLU A 135 16.53 30.60 4.03
CA GLU A 135 15.47 29.65 4.39
C GLU A 135 14.09 30.33 4.33
N GLU A 136 13.96 31.59 4.77
CA GLU A 136 12.78 32.43 4.55
C GLU A 136 12.49 32.66 3.05
N ASN A 137 13.52 32.92 2.22
CA ASN A 137 13.35 33.11 0.79
C ASN A 137 12.92 31.81 0.07
N MET A 138 13.43 30.64 0.48
CA MET A 138 12.98 29.35 -0.05
C MET A 138 11.55 29.05 0.40
N GLU A 139 11.24 29.17 1.69
CA GLU A 139 9.88 28.95 2.21
C GLU A 139 8.86 29.88 1.55
N GLN A 140 9.22 31.12 1.23
CA GLN A 140 8.28 32.05 0.58
C GLN A 140 8.08 31.72 -0.91
N ASN A 141 9.13 31.35 -1.65
CA ASN A 141 8.98 30.84 -3.02
C ASN A 141 8.11 29.56 -3.06
N GLU A 142 8.29 28.64 -2.11
CA GLU A 142 7.47 27.44 -2.01
C GLU A 142 6.01 27.74 -1.64
N LYS A 143 5.75 28.73 -0.77
CA LYS A 143 4.38 29.18 -0.44
C LYS A 143 3.69 29.82 -1.64
N GLU A 144 4.37 30.71 -2.34
CA GLU A 144 3.81 31.38 -3.53
C GLU A 144 3.50 30.35 -4.65
N GLN A 145 4.40 29.38 -4.89
CA GLN A 145 4.13 28.26 -5.81
C GLN A 145 3.07 27.25 -5.31
N ALA A 146 2.83 27.17 -4.00
CA ALA A 146 1.81 26.30 -3.42
C ALA A 146 0.40 26.93 -3.39
N GLU A 147 0.31 28.27 -3.39
CA GLU A 147 -0.95 29.02 -3.46
C GLU A 147 -1.44 29.20 -4.92
N GLU A 148 -0.56 29.19 -5.93
CA GLU A 148 -0.95 29.16 -7.36
C GLU A 148 -1.46 27.77 -7.84
N LYS A 149 -2.21 27.08 -6.98
CA LYS A 149 -3.09 26.00 -7.41
C LYS A 149 -4.39 26.59 -7.94
N GLU A 150 -4.41 26.88 -9.23
CA GLU A 150 -5.67 27.09 -9.94
C GLU A 150 -6.64 25.93 -9.62
N ASP A 151 -7.81 26.26 -9.07
CA ASP A 151 -8.92 25.32 -8.90
C ASP A 151 -9.45 24.97 -10.29
N LEU A 152 -8.78 24.02 -10.96
CA LEU A 152 -9.08 23.57 -12.32
C LEU A 152 -10.55 23.14 -12.40
N LYS A 153 -11.39 24.04 -12.91
CA LYS A 153 -12.84 23.88 -12.97
C LYS A 153 -13.20 22.78 -13.97
N LEU A 154 -13.35 21.57 -13.45
CA LEU A 154 -13.77 20.41 -14.23
C LEU A 154 -15.22 20.58 -14.69
N GLY A 155 -15.47 20.21 -15.95
CA GLY A 155 -16.81 20.14 -16.51
C GLY A 155 -17.64 18.97 -15.98
N ARG A 156 -18.89 18.90 -16.44
CA ARG A 156 -19.87 17.85 -16.14
C ARG A 156 -20.01 16.90 -17.33
N ILE A 157 -20.41 15.66 -17.07
CA ILE A 157 -20.79 14.68 -18.09
C ILE A 157 -22.17 14.08 -17.76
N GLN A 158 -23.04 14.01 -18.77
CA GLN A 158 -24.34 13.38 -18.71
C GLN A 158 -24.31 12.02 -19.41
N TYR A 159 -24.84 10.99 -18.74
CA TYR A 159 -24.92 9.63 -19.27
C TYR A 159 -26.14 8.90 -18.71
N LYS A 160 -26.61 7.86 -19.41
CA LYS A 160 -27.62 6.90 -18.95
C LYS A 160 -26.99 5.51 -18.84
N LEU A 161 -27.41 4.75 -17.84
CA LEU A 161 -27.20 3.30 -17.74
C LEU A 161 -28.55 2.59 -17.88
N ASP A 162 -28.57 1.45 -18.56
CA ASP A 162 -29.76 0.60 -18.75
C ASP A 162 -29.32 -0.87 -18.79
N TYR A 163 -30.06 -1.79 -18.19
CA TYR A 163 -29.64 -3.20 -18.07
C TYR A 163 -30.78 -4.16 -18.39
N ASP A 164 -30.55 -5.01 -19.39
CA ASP A 164 -31.47 -6.05 -19.83
C ASP A 164 -31.12 -7.38 -19.17
N PHE A 165 -32.00 -7.84 -18.27
CA PHE A 165 -31.92 -9.13 -17.57
C PHE A 165 -32.25 -10.35 -18.46
N GLN A 166 -32.96 -10.17 -19.58
CA GLN A 166 -33.23 -11.25 -20.53
C GLN A 166 -32.03 -11.46 -21.47
N ALA A 167 -31.40 -10.35 -21.87
CA ALA A 167 -30.28 -10.36 -22.82
C ALA A 167 -28.89 -10.30 -22.17
N ASN A 168 -28.81 -10.23 -20.83
CA ASN A 168 -27.58 -10.07 -20.02
C ASN A 168 -26.64 -8.97 -20.55
N GLN A 169 -27.20 -7.78 -20.77
CA GLN A 169 -26.52 -6.68 -21.45
C GLN A 169 -26.70 -5.34 -20.73
N LEU A 170 -25.57 -4.70 -20.42
CA LEU A 170 -25.49 -3.33 -19.89
C LEU A 170 -25.28 -2.35 -21.04
N SER A 171 -26.25 -1.49 -21.27
CA SER A 171 -26.17 -0.37 -22.21
C SER A 171 -25.77 0.90 -21.48
N ILE A 172 -24.73 1.57 -21.97
CA ILE A 172 -24.27 2.88 -21.50
C ILE A 172 -24.44 3.89 -22.64
N THR A 173 -25.33 4.87 -22.47
CA THR A 173 -25.49 5.99 -23.39
C THR A 173 -24.71 7.19 -22.86
N VAL A 174 -23.71 7.66 -23.60
CA VAL A 174 -23.01 8.91 -23.33
C VAL A 174 -23.76 10.03 -24.07
N ILE A 175 -24.34 10.98 -23.32
CA ILE A 175 -25.26 11.98 -23.85
C ILE A 175 -24.48 13.23 -24.27
N GLN A 176 -23.99 14.00 -23.31
CA GLN A 176 -23.24 15.24 -23.54
C GLN A 176 -22.26 15.52 -22.40
N ALA A 177 -21.33 16.45 -22.61
CA ALA A 177 -20.58 17.09 -21.54
C ALA A 177 -20.76 18.62 -21.61
N GLU A 178 -20.49 19.30 -20.49
CA GLU A 178 -20.72 20.73 -20.30
C GLU A 178 -19.57 21.35 -19.51
N GLU A 179 -19.24 22.62 -19.79
CA GLU A 179 -18.25 23.40 -19.05
C GLU A 179 -16.88 22.70 -18.92
N LEU A 180 -16.47 21.92 -19.94
CA LEU A 180 -15.15 21.32 -19.97
C LEU A 180 -14.05 22.40 -19.95
N PRO A 181 -12.88 22.15 -19.35
CA PRO A 181 -11.75 23.07 -19.44
C PRO A 181 -11.24 23.16 -20.89
N GLY A 182 -10.81 24.36 -21.30
CA GLY A 182 -10.09 24.57 -22.56
C GLY A 182 -8.62 24.19 -22.39
N MET A 183 -8.18 23.17 -23.11
CA MET A 183 -6.81 22.63 -23.06
C MET A 183 -5.96 23.04 -24.28
N ASP A 184 -6.58 23.51 -25.35
CA ASP A 184 -5.92 24.03 -26.55
C ASP A 184 -5.60 25.53 -26.42
N MET A 185 -4.62 26.01 -27.17
CA MET A 185 -4.27 27.44 -27.29
C MET A 185 -5.44 28.37 -27.69
N SER A 186 -6.52 27.82 -28.26
CA SER A 186 -7.75 28.55 -28.60
C SER A 186 -8.76 28.69 -27.46
N GLY A 187 -8.44 28.24 -26.24
CA GLY A 187 -9.38 28.21 -25.11
C GLY A 187 -10.49 27.17 -25.28
N THR A 188 -10.28 26.21 -26.17
CA THR A 188 -11.21 25.10 -26.49
C THR A 188 -10.55 23.76 -26.15
N SER A 189 -11.25 22.67 -26.41
CA SER A 189 -10.70 21.31 -26.41
C SER A 189 -11.25 20.52 -27.60
N ASP A 190 -10.59 19.42 -27.97
CA ASP A 190 -11.12 18.38 -28.88
C ASP A 190 -11.58 17.14 -28.05
N PRO A 191 -12.71 17.20 -27.29
CA PRO A 191 -13.09 16.16 -26.32
C PRO A 191 -13.66 14.86 -26.91
N TYR A 192 -13.45 13.77 -26.17
CA TYR A 192 -14.02 12.44 -26.37
C TYR A 192 -14.05 11.65 -25.05
N VAL A 193 -14.85 10.58 -24.98
CA VAL A 193 -15.05 9.77 -23.77
C VAL A 193 -14.64 8.32 -24.03
N LYS A 194 -13.90 7.71 -23.10
CA LYS A 194 -13.59 6.27 -23.10
C LYS A 194 -14.40 5.56 -22.02
N VAL A 195 -15.03 4.44 -22.36
CA VAL A 195 -15.87 3.62 -21.47
C VAL A 195 -15.22 2.25 -21.28
N TYR A 196 -15.10 1.83 -20.02
CA TYR A 196 -14.50 0.56 -19.60
C TYR A 196 -15.38 -0.10 -18.54
N LEU A 197 -15.49 -1.43 -18.56
CA LEU A 197 -16.14 -2.20 -17.50
C LEU A 197 -15.07 -2.95 -16.70
N LEU A 198 -14.93 -2.63 -15.41
CA LEU A 198 -13.98 -3.32 -14.53
C LEU A 198 -14.60 -4.61 -13.98
N PRO A 199 -13.81 -5.70 -13.81
CA PRO A 199 -12.35 -5.79 -13.95
C PRO A 199 -11.84 -5.95 -15.39
N GLU A 200 -12.69 -6.17 -16.39
CA GLU A 200 -12.31 -6.47 -17.77
C GLU A 200 -11.78 -5.26 -18.58
N LYS A 201 -10.56 -4.81 -18.28
CA LYS A 201 -9.82 -3.76 -19.03
C LYS A 201 -9.69 -3.99 -20.55
N LYS A 202 -10.05 -5.17 -21.07
CA LYS A 202 -10.01 -5.53 -22.50
C LYS A 202 -11.17 -4.95 -23.31
N LYS A 203 -12.38 -4.90 -22.73
CA LYS A 203 -13.56 -4.31 -23.39
C LYS A 203 -13.51 -2.79 -23.18
N LYS A 204 -13.13 -2.06 -24.23
CA LYS A 204 -13.17 -0.59 -24.25
C LYS A 204 -14.02 -0.10 -25.42
N PHE A 205 -14.78 0.95 -25.20
CA PHE A 205 -15.40 1.75 -26.25
C PHE A 205 -14.94 3.20 -26.12
N GLU A 206 -14.88 3.91 -27.23
CA GLU A 206 -14.46 5.32 -27.26
C GLU A 206 -15.43 6.07 -28.18
N THR A 207 -15.92 7.24 -27.76
CA THR A 207 -16.77 8.10 -28.59
C THR A 207 -15.97 8.69 -29.74
N LYS A 208 -16.67 9.27 -30.71
CA LYS A 208 -16.09 10.21 -31.67
C LYS A 208 -15.46 11.40 -30.92
N VAL A 209 -14.44 11.96 -31.55
CA VAL A 209 -13.81 13.21 -31.11
C VAL A 209 -14.62 14.38 -31.67
N HIS A 210 -15.18 15.20 -30.78
CA HIS A 210 -15.79 16.47 -31.15
C HIS A 210 -14.72 17.55 -31.12
N ARG A 211 -14.67 18.43 -32.12
CA ARG A 211 -13.57 19.40 -32.24
C ARG A 211 -13.95 20.80 -31.77
N LYS A 212 -12.99 21.50 -31.15
CA LYS A 212 -13.07 22.89 -30.68
C LYS A 212 -14.34 23.20 -29.89
N THR A 213 -14.68 22.36 -28.92
CA THR A 213 -15.88 22.54 -28.09
C THR A 213 -15.63 22.21 -26.63
N LEU A 214 -16.25 22.99 -25.75
CA LEU A 214 -16.31 22.73 -24.30
C LEU A 214 -17.64 22.08 -23.89
N ASN A 215 -18.58 21.94 -24.82
CA ASN A 215 -19.91 21.39 -24.61
C ASN A 215 -20.25 20.37 -25.73
N PRO A 216 -19.57 19.21 -25.81
CA PRO A 216 -19.82 18.20 -26.82
C PRO A 216 -21.12 17.43 -26.55
N VAL A 217 -21.90 17.17 -27.60
CA VAL A 217 -23.08 16.29 -27.57
C VAL A 217 -22.77 15.04 -28.37
N PHE A 218 -22.60 13.91 -27.68
CA PHE A 218 -22.17 12.64 -28.26
C PHE A 218 -23.37 11.80 -28.74
N ASN A 219 -24.35 11.58 -27.85
CA ASN A 219 -25.49 10.67 -28.06
C ASN A 219 -25.11 9.26 -28.55
N GLU A 220 -23.97 8.73 -28.10
CA GLU A 220 -23.46 7.40 -28.47
C GLU A 220 -23.82 6.36 -27.41
N THR A 221 -24.24 5.16 -27.83
CA THR A 221 -24.59 4.06 -26.91
C THR A 221 -23.69 2.85 -27.13
N PHE A 222 -23.12 2.35 -26.04
CA PHE A 222 -22.19 1.22 -25.99
C PHE A 222 -22.82 0.07 -25.20
N ILE A 223 -22.70 -1.16 -25.71
CA ILE A 223 -23.31 -2.34 -25.10
C ILE A 223 -22.22 -3.29 -24.62
N PHE A 224 -22.23 -3.58 -23.32
CA PHE A 224 -21.38 -4.59 -22.70
C PHE A 224 -22.23 -5.84 -22.42
N LYS A 225 -21.76 -6.99 -22.90
CA LYS A 225 -22.22 -8.30 -22.40
C LYS A 225 -21.51 -8.58 -21.08
N VAL A 226 -22.30 -8.85 -20.04
CA VAL A 226 -21.90 -8.98 -18.63
C VAL A 226 -22.21 -10.39 -18.16
#